data_AF-A0A6J4XJ37-F1
#
_entry.id   AF-A0A6J4XJ37-F1
#
_cell.length_a   1.000
_cell.length_b   1.000
_cell.length_c   1.000
_cell.angle_alpha   90.00
_cell.angle_beta   90.00
_cell.angle_gamma   90.00
#
_symmetry.space_group_name_H-M   'P 1'
#
loop_
_entity.id
_entity.type
_entity.pdbx_description
1 polymer ?
#
loop_
_entity_poly.entity_id
_entity_poly.type
_entity_poly.pdbx_seq_one_letter_code
_entity_poly.pdbx_strand_id
1 'polypeptide(L)'
;MKARMMTAPDLYGIDPTGVEFLAKTRANKLFVTDQMTIIINKAMDLMGSHGYAREGHIEKHWRDSKIISLWMGGRGLAKLDIARWFYDCKSF
;
A
#
# COMPACT_ATOMS: atom_id res chain seq x y z
N MET A 1 -4.00 -9.00 -9.90
CA MET A 1 -3.13 -8.55 -11.02
C MET A 1 -1.64 -8.77 -10.74
N LYS A 2 -1.05 -8.25 -9.66
CA LYS A 2 0.41 -8.39 -9.39
C LYS A 2 0.90 -9.81 -9.14
N ALA A 3 0.13 -10.63 -8.42
CA ALA A 3 0.43 -12.06 -8.28
C ALA A 3 0.52 -12.77 -9.65
N ARG A 4 -0.38 -12.43 -10.58
CA ARG A 4 -0.36 -12.96 -11.95
C ARG A 4 0.87 -12.50 -12.75
N MET A 5 1.35 -11.28 -12.52
CA MET A 5 2.61 -10.80 -13.10
C MET A 5 3.84 -11.57 -12.59
N MET A 6 3.80 -12.08 -11.35
CA MET A 6 4.88 -12.94 -10.82
C MET A 6 4.80 -14.36 -11.37
N THR A 7 3.59 -14.93 -11.51
CA THR A 7 3.40 -16.31 -11.98
C THR A 7 3.62 -16.46 -13.49
N ALA A 8 3.35 -15.43 -14.29
CA ALA A 8 3.49 -15.46 -15.74
C ALA A 8 4.23 -14.20 -16.26
N PRO A 9 5.54 -14.05 -15.97
CA PRO A 9 6.30 -12.87 -16.35
C PRO A 9 6.39 -12.66 -17.87
N ASP A 10 6.49 -13.75 -18.65
CA ASP A 10 6.62 -13.72 -20.12
C ASP A 10 5.43 -13.01 -20.79
N LEU A 11 4.21 -13.18 -20.26
CA LEU A 11 3.00 -12.55 -20.79
C LEU A 11 3.03 -11.03 -20.65
N TYR A 12 3.71 -10.51 -19.63
CA TYR A 12 3.76 -9.10 -19.33
C TYR A 12 5.08 -8.44 -19.75
N GLY A 13 6.07 -9.23 -20.17
CA GLY A 13 7.40 -8.74 -20.53
C GLY A 13 8.12 -8.06 -19.35
N ILE A 14 7.82 -8.48 -18.12
CA ILE A 14 8.36 -7.87 -16.90
C ILE A 14 9.16 -8.92 -16.14
N ASP A 15 10.38 -8.56 -15.75
CA ASP A 15 11.15 -9.32 -14.77
C ASP A 15 10.58 -9.10 -13.35
N PRO A 16 10.12 -10.15 -12.65
CA PRO A 16 9.62 -10.05 -11.28
C PRO A 16 10.63 -9.53 -10.27
N THR A 17 11.93 -9.63 -10.56
CA THR A 17 13.02 -9.13 -9.71
C THR A 17 13.49 -7.72 -10.09
N GLY A 18 12.97 -7.18 -11.21
CA GLY A 18 13.35 -5.89 -11.75
C GLY A 18 12.80 -4.69 -10.97
N VAL A 19 13.48 -3.55 -11.11
CA VAL A 19 13.08 -2.26 -10.51
C VAL A 19 11.72 -1.77 -10.99
N GLU A 20 11.31 -2.13 -12.21
CA GLU A 20 9.98 -1.84 -12.74
C GLU A 20 8.87 -2.55 -11.95
N PHE A 21 9.06 -3.85 -11.67
CA PHE A 21 8.10 -4.62 -10.89
C PHE A 21 7.99 -4.08 -9.46
N LEU A 22 9.13 -3.73 -8.86
CA LEU A 22 9.17 -3.08 -7.56
C LEU A 22 8.39 -1.75 -7.56
N ALA A 23 8.66 -0.84 -8.50
CA ALA A 23 7.95 0.44 -8.58
C ALA A 23 6.43 0.24 -8.73
N LYS A 24 6.01 -0.70 -9.59
CA LYS A 24 4.59 -1.04 -9.81
C LYS A 24 3.92 -1.63 -8.56
N THR A 25 4.63 -2.41 -7.75
CA THR A 25 4.09 -2.97 -6.49
C THR A 25 4.02 -1.90 -5.40
N ARG A 26 5.02 -1.02 -5.30
CA ARG A 26 5.04 0.14 -4.40
C ARG A 26 3.90 1.12 -4.68
N ALA A 27 3.63 1.42 -5.95
CA ALA A 27 2.51 2.28 -6.35
C ALA A 27 1.16 1.70 -5.90
N ASN A 28 0.98 0.39 -6.09
CA ASN A 28 -0.24 -0.29 -5.65
C ASN A 28 -0.39 -0.29 -4.11
N LYS A 29 0.71 -0.51 -3.37
CA LYS A 29 0.71 -0.42 -1.91
C LYS A 29 0.20 0.95 -1.47
N LEU A 30 0.76 2.03 -2.00
CA LEU A 30 0.35 3.40 -1.67
C LEU A 30 -1.14 3.62 -1.94
N PHE A 31 -1.61 3.22 -3.12
CA PHE A 31 -3.01 3.37 -3.48
C PHE A 31 -3.95 2.63 -2.51
N VAL A 32 -3.66 1.35 -2.22
CA VAL A 32 -4.49 0.54 -1.32
C VAL A 32 -4.46 1.09 0.10
N THR A 33 -3.30 1.52 0.61
CA THR A 33 -3.21 2.09 1.96
C THR A 33 -3.97 3.41 2.10
N ASP A 34 -4.03 4.19 1.03
CA ASP A 34 -4.76 5.47 0.99
C ASP A 34 -6.27 5.22 1.00
N GLN A 35 -6.74 4.31 0.15
CA GLN A 35 -8.15 3.92 0.12
C GLN A 35 -8.58 3.30 1.44
N MET A 36 -7.76 2.43 2.02
CA MET A 36 -8.01 1.84 3.34
C MET A 36 -8.18 2.91 4.41
N THR A 37 -7.32 3.94 4.40
CA THR A 37 -7.42 5.06 5.36
C THR A 37 -8.72 5.84 5.20
N ILE A 38 -9.16 6.10 3.97
CA ILE A 38 -10.41 6.80 3.70
C ILE A 38 -11.61 5.98 4.19
N ILE A 39 -11.63 4.68 3.87
CA ILE A 39 -12.75 3.80 4.19
C ILE A 39 -12.87 3.59 5.71
N ILE A 40 -11.75 3.33 6.39
CA ILE A 40 -11.78 3.05 7.83
C ILE A 40 -12.16 4.30 8.64
N ASN A 41 -11.74 5.50 8.21
CA ASN A 41 -12.17 6.74 8.83
C ASN A 41 -13.68 6.96 8.64
N LYS A 42 -14.22 6.76 7.43
CA LYS A 42 -15.67 6.83 7.20
C LYS A 42 -16.44 5.83 8.04
N ALA A 43 -15.90 4.63 8.23
CA ALA A 43 -16.52 3.62 9.07
C ALA A 43 -16.54 4.03 10.55
N MET A 44 -15.47 4.67 11.06
CA MET A 44 -15.47 5.28 12.40
C MET A 44 -16.52 6.38 12.51
N ASP A 45 -16.61 7.27 11.53
CA ASP A 45 -17.59 8.38 11.52
C ASP A 45 -19.05 7.87 11.55
N LEU A 46 -19.35 6.81 10.79
CA LEU A 46 -20.68 6.17 10.77
C LEU A 46 -21.05 5.52 12.11
N MET A 47 -20.06 4.97 12.82
CA MET A 47 -20.27 4.30 14.11
C MET A 47 -20.33 5.30 15.28
N GLY A 48 -19.89 6.53 15.09
CA GLY A 48 -19.88 7.57 16.11
C GLY A 48 -19.09 7.16 17.36
N SER A 49 -19.66 7.41 18.54
CA SER A 49 -19.03 7.06 19.82
C SER A 49 -18.80 5.55 20.00
N HIS A 50 -19.65 4.71 19.39
CA HIS A 50 -19.49 3.26 19.44
C HIS A 50 -18.28 2.77 18.63
N GLY A 51 -17.82 3.55 17.63
CA GLY A 51 -16.63 3.22 16.86
C GLY A 51 -15.34 3.20 17.70
N TYR A 52 -15.29 4.01 18.77
CA TYR A 52 -14.14 4.06 19.68
C TYR A 52 -14.22 3.03 20.81
N ALA A 53 -15.36 2.35 20.97
CA ALA A 53 -15.52 1.32 22.00
C ALA A 53 -14.71 0.07 21.63
N ARG A 54 -14.05 -0.54 22.62
CA ARG A 54 -13.28 -1.79 22.41
C ARG A 54 -14.17 -2.95 21.97
N GLU A 55 -15.45 -2.94 22.34
CA GLU A 55 -16.43 -3.96 21.99
C GLU A 55 -16.81 -3.94 20.50
N GLY A 56 -16.77 -2.78 19.85
CA GLY A 56 -17.12 -2.63 18.44
C GLY A 56 -16.07 -3.16 17.46
N HIS A 57 -14.90 -3.59 17.94
CA HIS A 57 -13.73 -4.09 17.20
C HIS A 57 -13.13 -3.18 16.11
N ILE A 58 -13.86 -2.17 15.65
CA ILE A 58 -13.48 -1.28 14.56
C ILE A 58 -12.30 -0.36 14.94
N GLU A 59 -12.21 0.03 16.20
CA GLU A 59 -11.06 0.75 16.77
C GLU A 59 -9.74 0.01 16.51
N LYS A 60 -9.75 -1.32 16.66
CA LYS A 60 -8.58 -2.15 16.38
C LYS A 60 -8.20 -2.07 14.91
N HIS A 61 -9.18 -2.23 14.00
CA HIS A 61 -8.94 -2.14 12.57
C HIS A 61 -8.47 -0.74 12.15
N TRP A 62 -8.98 0.31 12.79
CA TRP A 62 -8.52 1.68 12.58
C TRP A 62 -7.05 1.85 12.96
N ARG A 63 -6.61 1.36 14.12
CA ARG A 63 -5.17 1.37 14.49
C ARG A 63 -4.32 0.52 13.55
N ASP A 64 -4.74 -0.71 13.26
CA ASP A 64 -4.00 -1.65 12.40
C ASP A 64 -3.82 -1.07 10.99
N SER A 65 -4.81 -0.32 10.47
CA SER A 65 -4.71 0.37 9.18
C SER A 65 -3.53 1.35 9.13
N LYS A 66 -3.25 2.05 10.23
CA LYS A 66 -2.12 2.99 10.31
C LYS A 66 -0.80 2.24 10.32
N ILE A 67 -0.72 1.13 11.04
CA ILE A 67 0.48 0.27 11.07
C ILE A 67 0.78 -0.26 9.67
N ILE A 68 -0.22 -0.76 8.95
CA ILE A 68 -0.08 -1.26 7.57
C ILE A 68 0.42 -0.15 6.62
N SER A 69 -0.03 1.10 6.81
CA SER A 69 0.45 2.22 6.00
C SER A 69 1.96 2.52 6.20
N LEU A 70 2.46 2.28 7.42
CA LEU A 70 3.87 2.50 7.80
C LEU A 70 4.76 1.30 7.47
N TRP A 71 4.20 0.11 7.35
CA TRP A 71 4.94 -1.11 7.05
C TRP A 71 5.77 -0.96 5.76
N MET A 72 6.99 -1.51 5.75
CA MET A 72 7.96 -1.40 4.66
C MET A 72 8.31 0.04 4.26
N GLY A 73 8.76 0.86 5.21
CA GLY A 73 9.30 2.20 4.96
C GLY A 73 8.25 3.29 4.70
N GLY A 74 7.00 3.04 5.11
CA GLY A 74 5.91 4.01 5.00
C GLY A 74 5.65 4.51 3.58
N ARG A 75 5.33 5.80 3.48
CA ARG A 75 5.05 6.45 2.19
C ARG A 75 6.29 6.97 1.48
N GLY A 76 7.31 7.38 2.24
CA GLY A 76 8.52 8.00 1.69
C GLY A 76 9.30 7.03 0.82
N LEU A 77 9.62 5.85 1.36
CA LEU A 77 10.40 4.84 0.63
C LEU A 77 9.70 4.40 -0.66
N ALA A 78 8.39 4.15 -0.59
CA ALA A 78 7.61 3.74 -1.76
C ALA A 78 7.61 4.79 -2.88
N LYS A 79 7.59 6.09 -2.55
CA LYS A 79 7.68 7.17 -3.54
C LYS A 79 9.08 7.27 -4.15
N LEU A 80 10.13 7.07 -3.36
CA LEU A 80 11.51 7.05 -3.84
C LEU A 80 11.74 5.89 -4.81
N ASP A 81 11.26 4.68 -4.49
CA ASP A 81 11.34 3.52 -5.38
C ASP A 81 10.63 3.78 -6.73
N ILE A 82 9.46 4.43 -6.69
CA ILE A 82 8.73 4.80 -7.91
C ILE A 82 9.50 5.85 -8.72
N ALA A 83 10.01 6.90 -8.06
CA ALA A 83 10.77 7.96 -8.71
C ALA A 83 12.06 7.41 -9.35
N ARG A 84 12.74 6.49 -8.67
CA ARG A 84 13.94 5.84 -9.17
C ARG A 84 13.70 5.12 -10.50
N TRP A 85 12.59 4.39 -10.61
CA TRP A 85 12.22 3.73 -11.86
C TRP A 85 11.79 4.74 -12.94
N PHE A 86 10.99 5.76 -12.58
CA PHE A 86 10.50 6.76 -13.53
C PHE A 86 11.61 7.64 -14.14
N TYR A 87 12.65 7.95 -13.35
CA TYR A 87 13.76 8.82 -13.76
C TYR A 87 15.05 8.06 -14.07
N ASP A 88 15.01 6.72 -14.15
CA ASP A 88 16.17 5.84 -14.39
C ASP A 88 17.39 6.18 -13.49
N CYS A 89 17.14 6.42 -12.20
CA CYS A 89 18.20 6.81 -11.27
C CYS A 89 19.12 5.61 -10.98
N LYS A 90 20.42 5.80 -11.27
CA LYS A 90 21.45 4.75 -11.13
C LYS A 90 22.13 4.71 -9.75
N SER A 91 22.09 5.81 -8.99
CA SER A 91 22.67 5.91 -7.64
C SER A 91 21.60 6.19 -6.58
N PHE A 92 21.95 5.91 -5.32
CA PHE A 92 21.19 6.31 -4.13
C PHE A 92 21.42 7.78 -3.79
#